data_AF-A0A7S2SUG3-F1
#
_entry.id   AF-A0A7S2SUG3-F1
#
_cell.length_a   1.000
_cell.length_b   1.000
_cell.length_c   1.000
_cell.angle_alpha   90.00
_cell.angle_beta   90.00
_cell.angle_gamma   90.00
#
_symmetry.space_group_name_H-M   'P 1'
#
loop_
_entity.id
_entity.type
_entity.pdbx_description
1 polymer ?
#
loop_
_entity_poly.entity_id
_entity_poly.type
_entity_poly.pdbx_seq_one_letter_code
_entity_poly.pdbx_strand_id
1 'polypeptide(L)'
;EIHLLVVRAELSERLHCLIEQREESRLQAESDWRQRALQAAGSEDAARHDHGGWESADDEVFQSVWKHGAARGRGRARLVERLSLQLPHKSKEELLSHADWVDSRRALVTRKREILETWQRERADLIAWATKAFAGAREEAAKAELRAQELEAERVRSQALHRRLDDLRAARNAEDQERLQREAQAEVLEREAVEARNRAAEAAQRRRRVAVERFHQQRAEAARQRQEELAAAAAAAEEQRQTQRRENLERVSYRDSKRLQKLDALREMKWKAEQRERTRLEAIARIAASVPYAEAIAQAKADLLKPTAAVANAIFDGESFRQNPHSIVQGFSDKKLFSDKRFKLGYALHSAGVSHSAAAASAVRIMCPSSKRPYA
;
A
#
# COMPACT_ATOMS: atom_id res chain seq x y z
N GLU A 1 18.55 -8.60 -53.04
CA GLU A 1 18.86 -8.04 -54.38
C GLU A 1 20.28 -7.48 -54.49
N ILE A 2 20.73 -6.62 -53.55
CA ILE A 2 22.08 -6.03 -53.58
C ILE A 2 23.20 -7.08 -53.71
N HIS A 3 23.17 -8.13 -52.89
CA HIS A 3 24.18 -9.21 -52.96
C HIS A 3 24.24 -9.91 -54.32
N LEU A 4 23.10 -10.08 -55.01
CA LEU A 4 23.08 -10.68 -56.35
C LEU A 4 23.69 -9.78 -57.41
N LEU A 5 23.52 -8.46 -57.27
CA LEU A 5 24.15 -7.48 -58.17
C LEU A 5 25.67 -7.47 -57.99
N VAL A 6 26.16 -7.56 -56.74
CA VAL A 6 27.59 -7.63 -56.44
C VAL A 6 28.21 -8.89 -57.06
N VAL A 7 27.62 -10.07 -56.83
CA VAL A 7 28.12 -11.33 -57.42
C VAL A 7 28.13 -11.28 -58.96
N ARG A 8 27.12 -10.64 -59.57
CA ARG A 8 27.08 -10.46 -61.03
C ARG A 8 28.19 -9.56 -61.54
N ALA A 9 28.48 -8.45 -60.85
CA ALA A 9 29.56 -7.54 -61.23
C ALA A 9 30.93 -8.24 -61.13
N GLU A 10 31.20 -8.92 -60.02
CA GLU A 10 32.44 -9.68 -59.83
C GLU A 10 32.63 -10.78 -60.88
N LEU A 11 31.55 -11.49 -61.24
CA LEU A 11 31.59 -12.49 -62.30
C LEU A 11 31.96 -11.87 -63.65
N SER A 12 31.38 -10.71 -63.97
CA SER A 12 31.65 -10.01 -65.23
C SER A 12 33.12 -9.57 -65.31
N GLU A 13 33.66 -8.99 -64.23
CA GLU A 13 35.06 -8.56 -64.16
C GLU A 13 36.02 -9.74 -64.30
N ARG A 14 35.77 -10.83 -63.56
CA ARG A 14 36.60 -12.04 -63.64
C ARG A 14 36.55 -12.69 -65.02
N LEU A 15 35.37 -12.74 -65.64
CA LEU A 15 35.23 -13.28 -67.00
C LEU A 15 36.02 -12.42 -68.00
N HIS A 16 35.94 -11.10 -67.89
CA HIS A 16 36.66 -10.20 -68.77
C HIS A 16 38.19 -10.37 -68.63
N CYS A 17 38.68 -10.34 -67.39
CA CYS A 17 40.10 -10.55 -67.08
C CYS A 17 40.62 -11.90 -67.62
N LEU A 18 39.85 -12.99 -67.43
CA LEU A 18 40.22 -14.29 -68.00
C LEU A 18 40.31 -14.24 -69.53
N ILE A 19 39.32 -13.63 -70.21
CA ILE A 19 39.31 -13.54 -71.69
C ILE A 19 40.56 -12.79 -72.17
N GLU A 20 40.86 -11.65 -71.56
CA GLU A 20 42.04 -10.85 -71.88
C GLU A 20 43.33 -11.64 -71.68
N GLN A 21 43.52 -12.29 -70.53
CA GLN A 21 44.71 -13.10 -70.24
C GLN A 21 44.93 -14.23 -71.25
N ARG A 22 43.84 -14.88 -71.70
CA ARG A 22 43.91 -15.92 -72.73
C ARG A 22 44.34 -15.33 -74.08
N GLU A 23 43.77 -14.19 -74.45
CA GLU A 23 44.10 -13.52 -75.71
C GLU A 23 45.55 -13.03 -75.73
N GLU A 24 46.02 -12.43 -74.64
CA GLU A 24 47.42 -12.04 -74.45
C GLU A 24 48.34 -13.24 -74.54
N SER A 25 48.06 -14.32 -73.81
CA SER A 25 48.86 -15.55 -73.85
C SER A 25 48.92 -16.16 -75.25
N ARG A 26 47.81 -16.12 -76.00
CA ARG A 26 47.75 -16.59 -77.40
C ARG A 26 48.62 -15.70 -78.30
N LEU A 27 48.47 -14.38 -78.20
CA LEU A 27 49.21 -13.42 -79.02
C LEU A 27 50.71 -13.49 -78.73
N GLN A 28 51.11 -13.62 -77.47
CA GLN A 28 52.50 -13.82 -77.05
C GLN A 28 53.07 -15.12 -77.64
N ALA A 29 52.35 -16.25 -77.50
CA ALA A 29 52.80 -17.52 -78.07
C ALA A 29 52.96 -17.46 -79.60
N GLU A 30 52.05 -16.77 -80.30
CA GLU A 30 52.16 -16.57 -81.75
C GLU A 30 53.30 -15.63 -82.13
N SER A 31 53.53 -14.56 -81.37
CA SER A 31 54.66 -13.64 -81.55
C SER A 31 56.01 -14.35 -81.36
N ASP A 32 56.15 -15.08 -80.26
CA ASP A 32 57.37 -15.84 -79.94
C ASP A 32 57.66 -16.89 -81.02
N TRP A 33 56.63 -17.60 -81.48
CA TRP A 33 56.77 -18.54 -82.58
C TRP A 33 57.18 -17.84 -83.87
N ARG A 34 56.53 -16.72 -84.24
CA ARG A 34 56.87 -15.97 -85.47
C ARG A 34 58.33 -15.54 -85.47
N GLN A 35 58.85 -15.05 -84.34
CA GLN A 35 60.26 -14.67 -84.22
C GLN A 35 61.20 -15.86 -84.42
N ARG A 36 60.93 -16.99 -83.77
CA ARG A 36 61.75 -18.22 -83.91
C ARG A 36 61.64 -18.82 -85.32
N ALA A 37 60.44 -18.83 -85.89
CA ALA A 37 60.18 -19.36 -87.22
C ALA A 37 60.85 -18.50 -88.30
N LEU A 38 60.87 -17.17 -88.14
CA LEU A 38 61.58 -16.25 -89.05
C LEU A 38 63.10 -16.47 -88.99
N GLN A 39 63.66 -16.63 -87.78
CA GLN A 39 65.08 -16.94 -87.60
C GLN A 39 65.47 -18.27 -88.23
N ALA A 40 64.61 -19.29 -88.14
CA ALA A 40 64.86 -20.63 -88.66
C ALA A 40 64.61 -20.74 -90.17
N ALA A 41 63.55 -20.12 -90.70
CA ALA A 41 63.17 -20.24 -92.12
C ALA A 41 63.85 -19.18 -93.02
N GLY A 42 64.47 -18.15 -92.44
CA GLY A 42 65.23 -17.12 -93.16
C GLY A 42 64.40 -16.10 -93.95
N SER A 43 63.10 -16.34 -94.15
CA SER A 43 62.16 -15.39 -94.77
C SER A 43 60.78 -15.48 -94.13
N GLU A 44 60.01 -14.38 -94.23
CA GLU A 44 58.68 -14.31 -93.63
C GLU A 44 57.67 -15.21 -94.36
N ASP A 45 57.80 -15.33 -95.69
CA ASP A 45 56.96 -16.22 -96.51
C ASP A 45 57.22 -17.69 -96.18
N ALA A 46 58.49 -18.08 -96.01
CA ALA A 46 58.85 -19.44 -95.60
C ALA A 46 58.36 -19.77 -94.19
N ALA A 47 58.43 -18.81 -93.25
CA ALA A 47 57.96 -19.00 -91.88
C ALA A 47 56.44 -19.23 -91.80
N ARG A 48 55.66 -18.61 -92.70
CA ARG A 48 54.20 -18.76 -92.80
C ARG A 48 53.77 -20.00 -93.60
N HIS A 49 54.65 -20.54 -94.43
CA HIS A 49 54.38 -21.71 -95.25
C HIS A 49 54.18 -22.97 -94.39
N ASP A 50 53.29 -23.87 -94.82
CA ASP A 50 52.98 -25.11 -94.10
C ASP A 50 54.16 -26.07 -93.94
N HIS A 51 55.24 -25.86 -94.70
CA HIS A 51 56.45 -26.66 -94.66
C HIS A 51 57.71 -25.82 -94.42
N GLY A 52 57.60 -24.60 -93.89
CA GLY A 52 58.79 -23.80 -93.55
C GLY A 52 59.60 -23.33 -94.77
N GLY A 53 58.93 -23.18 -95.93
CA GLY A 53 59.57 -22.91 -97.23
C GLY A 53 60.17 -24.12 -97.93
N TRP A 54 60.04 -25.33 -97.37
CA TRP A 54 60.48 -26.56 -98.01
C TRP A 54 59.41 -27.13 -98.95
N GLU A 55 59.86 -27.91 -99.93
CA GLU A 55 58.97 -28.70 -100.76
C GLU A 55 58.31 -29.80 -99.92
N SER A 56 57.03 -30.09 -100.21
CA SER A 56 56.23 -31.04 -99.42
C SER A 56 56.89 -32.42 -99.34
N ALA A 57 57.45 -32.92 -100.45
CA ALA A 57 58.14 -34.21 -100.49
C ALA A 57 59.38 -34.26 -99.59
N ASP A 58 60.19 -33.19 -99.59
CA ASP A 58 61.38 -33.09 -98.75
C ASP A 58 61.02 -32.97 -97.26
N ASP A 59 59.98 -32.20 -96.93
CA ASP A 59 59.48 -32.09 -95.55
C ASP A 59 58.91 -33.42 -95.05
N GLU A 60 58.21 -34.20 -95.89
CA GLU A 60 57.70 -35.53 -95.51
C GLU A 60 58.84 -36.50 -95.16
N VAL A 61 59.88 -36.55 -96.00
CA VAL A 61 61.09 -37.36 -95.73
C VAL A 61 61.75 -36.88 -94.44
N PHE A 62 61.91 -35.56 -94.28
CA PHE A 62 62.47 -34.97 -93.06
C PHE A 62 61.68 -35.36 -91.82
N GLN A 63 60.36 -35.12 -91.81
CA GLN A 63 59.47 -35.40 -90.69
C GLN A 63 59.47 -36.89 -90.34
N SER A 64 59.48 -37.77 -91.34
CA SER A 64 59.53 -39.22 -91.13
C SER A 64 60.79 -39.62 -90.37
N VAL A 65 61.98 -39.21 -90.85
CA VAL A 65 63.25 -39.53 -90.19
C VAL A 65 63.37 -38.86 -88.83
N TRP A 66 62.95 -37.59 -88.71
CA TRP A 66 63.05 -36.81 -87.49
C TRP A 66 62.15 -37.37 -86.38
N LYS A 67 60.89 -37.68 -86.67
CA LYS A 67 59.94 -38.29 -85.71
C LYS A 67 60.43 -39.68 -85.26
N HIS A 68 60.82 -40.54 -86.20
CA HIS A 68 61.28 -41.90 -85.89
C HIS A 68 62.64 -41.94 -85.19
N GLY A 69 63.46 -40.92 -85.43
CA GLY A 69 64.75 -40.72 -84.81
C GLY A 69 64.64 -40.23 -83.37
N ALA A 70 63.85 -39.19 -83.16
CA ALA A 70 63.56 -38.61 -81.85
C ALA A 70 62.88 -39.64 -80.93
N ALA A 71 61.91 -40.41 -81.43
CA ALA A 71 61.22 -41.45 -80.66
C ALA A 71 62.17 -42.58 -80.18
N ARG A 72 63.27 -42.81 -80.89
CA ARG A 72 64.30 -43.80 -80.53
C ARG A 72 65.46 -43.20 -79.73
N GLY A 73 65.35 -41.94 -79.29
CA GLY A 73 66.38 -41.25 -78.52
C GLY A 73 67.68 -41.01 -79.29
N ARG A 74 67.65 -40.98 -80.63
CA ARG A 74 68.85 -40.70 -81.41
C ARG A 74 69.21 -39.22 -81.30
N GLY A 75 70.48 -38.93 -81.01
CA GLY A 75 70.98 -37.55 -80.94
C GLY A 75 70.83 -36.80 -82.26
N ARG A 76 70.59 -35.49 -82.17
CA ARG A 76 70.34 -34.56 -83.29
C ARG A 76 71.36 -34.70 -84.42
N ALA A 77 72.65 -34.78 -84.08
CA ALA A 77 73.74 -34.91 -85.07
C ALA A 77 73.60 -36.16 -85.96
N ARG A 78 73.24 -37.33 -85.39
CA ARG A 78 73.05 -38.57 -86.15
C ARG A 78 71.84 -38.51 -87.08
N LEU A 79 70.82 -37.72 -86.73
CA LEU A 79 69.65 -37.52 -87.58
C LEU A 79 69.99 -36.64 -88.77
N VAL A 80 70.76 -35.58 -88.55
CA VAL A 80 71.26 -34.71 -89.63
C VAL A 80 72.17 -35.49 -90.59
N GLU A 81 73.07 -36.34 -90.09
CA GLU A 81 73.88 -37.22 -90.94
C GLU A 81 73.01 -38.15 -91.80
N ARG A 82 72.02 -38.81 -91.20
CA ARG A 82 71.09 -39.68 -91.94
C ARG A 82 70.28 -38.91 -92.98
N LEU A 83 69.81 -37.72 -92.63
CA LEU A 83 69.05 -36.86 -93.53
C LEU A 83 69.90 -36.35 -94.70
N SER A 84 71.18 -36.03 -94.47
CA SER A 84 72.09 -35.62 -95.54
C SER A 84 72.33 -36.72 -96.58
N LEU A 85 72.12 -38.00 -96.23
CA LEU A 85 72.16 -39.11 -97.18
C LEU A 85 70.85 -39.25 -97.98
N GLN A 86 69.71 -38.85 -97.40
CA GLN A 86 68.39 -38.98 -98.05
C GLN A 86 68.00 -37.74 -98.85
N LEU A 87 68.54 -36.57 -98.49
CA LEU A 87 68.32 -35.28 -99.12
C LEU A 87 69.68 -34.65 -99.47
N PRO A 88 70.40 -35.19 -100.47
CA PRO A 88 71.75 -34.77 -100.79
C PRO A 88 71.82 -33.34 -101.36
N HIS A 89 70.70 -32.80 -101.86
CA HIS A 89 70.56 -31.44 -102.35
C HIS A 89 70.35 -30.39 -101.25
N LYS A 90 70.24 -30.80 -99.98
CA LYS A 90 70.08 -29.91 -98.83
C LYS A 90 71.36 -29.86 -98.00
N SER A 91 71.75 -28.67 -97.57
CA SER A 91 72.93 -28.50 -96.72
C SER A 91 72.66 -28.96 -95.27
N LYS A 92 73.72 -29.28 -94.52
CA LYS A 92 73.58 -29.61 -93.09
C LYS A 92 73.03 -28.45 -92.28
N GLU A 93 73.36 -27.22 -92.66
CA GLU A 93 72.85 -26.00 -92.02
C GLU A 93 71.36 -25.83 -92.30
N GLU A 94 70.92 -26.03 -93.54
CA GLU A 94 69.49 -26.02 -93.91
C GLU A 94 68.69 -27.08 -93.14
N LEU A 95 69.25 -28.28 -92.99
CA LEU A 95 68.63 -29.36 -92.19
C LEU A 95 68.51 -28.99 -90.70
N LEU A 96 69.49 -28.30 -90.15
CA LEU A 96 69.46 -27.83 -88.76
C LEU A 96 68.46 -26.68 -88.56
N SER A 97 68.44 -25.71 -89.48
CA SER A 97 67.49 -24.62 -89.49
C SER A 97 66.05 -25.13 -89.64
N HIS A 98 65.81 -26.08 -90.54
CA HIS A 98 64.50 -26.72 -90.68
C HIS A 98 64.10 -27.50 -89.43
N ALA A 99 65.05 -28.18 -88.78
CA ALA A 99 64.81 -28.82 -87.49
C ALA A 99 64.32 -27.82 -86.42
N ASP A 100 64.98 -26.67 -86.30
CA ASP A 100 64.59 -25.62 -85.36
C ASP A 100 63.21 -25.03 -85.70
N TRP A 101 62.87 -24.90 -86.98
CA TRP A 101 61.54 -24.50 -87.42
C TRP A 101 60.48 -25.54 -87.03
N VAL A 102 60.73 -26.84 -87.29
CA VAL A 102 59.82 -27.94 -86.94
C VAL A 102 59.60 -28.01 -85.43
N ASP A 103 60.67 -27.92 -84.64
CA ASP A 103 60.61 -27.96 -83.18
C ASP A 103 59.86 -26.73 -82.64
N SER A 104 60.09 -25.53 -83.22
CA SER A 104 59.36 -24.31 -82.87
C SER A 104 57.87 -24.42 -83.21
N ARG A 105 57.51 -24.98 -84.37
CA ARG A 105 56.11 -25.20 -84.76
C ARG A 105 55.41 -26.20 -83.84
N ARG A 106 56.10 -27.29 -83.47
CA ARG A 106 55.58 -28.25 -82.48
C ARG A 106 55.36 -27.59 -81.12
N ALA A 107 56.32 -26.78 -80.66
CA ALA A 107 56.20 -26.02 -79.42
C ALA A 107 54.99 -25.08 -79.46
N LEU A 108 54.74 -24.37 -80.57
CA LEU A 108 53.54 -23.54 -80.73
C LEU A 108 52.25 -24.35 -80.63
N VAL A 109 52.16 -25.49 -81.33
CA VAL A 109 50.98 -26.35 -81.30
C VAL A 109 50.70 -26.85 -79.88
N THR A 110 51.73 -27.33 -79.18
CA THR A 110 51.63 -27.73 -77.77
C THR A 110 51.20 -26.56 -76.90
N ARG A 111 51.81 -25.37 -77.08
CA ARG A 111 51.48 -24.18 -76.30
C ARG A 111 50.04 -23.72 -76.52
N LYS A 112 49.55 -23.74 -77.76
CA LYS A 112 48.14 -23.44 -78.08
C LYS A 112 47.19 -24.41 -77.38
N ARG A 113 47.55 -25.70 -77.38
CA ARG A 113 46.78 -26.73 -76.66
C ARG A 113 46.78 -26.47 -75.15
N GLU A 114 47.92 -26.19 -74.56
CA GLU A 114 48.04 -25.85 -73.13
C GLU A 114 47.18 -24.64 -72.76
N ILE A 115 47.25 -23.55 -73.55
CA ILE A 115 46.43 -22.35 -73.32
C ILE A 115 44.94 -22.68 -73.36
N LEU A 116 44.50 -23.53 -74.30
CA LEU A 116 43.11 -23.98 -74.37
C LEU A 116 42.70 -24.85 -73.17
N GLU A 117 43.55 -25.78 -72.75
CA GLU A 117 43.28 -26.64 -71.60
C GLU A 117 43.23 -25.83 -70.30
N THR A 118 44.17 -24.90 -70.09
CA THR A 118 44.18 -23.99 -68.93
C THR A 118 42.92 -23.11 -68.93
N TRP A 119 42.59 -22.51 -70.07
CA TRP A 119 41.35 -21.72 -70.23
C TRP A 119 40.09 -22.54 -69.88
N GLN A 120 40.01 -23.79 -70.33
CA GLN A 120 38.87 -24.64 -70.03
C GLN A 120 38.74 -24.93 -68.53
N ARG A 121 39.87 -25.19 -67.84
CA ARG A 121 39.90 -25.40 -66.39
C ARG A 121 39.49 -24.15 -65.64
N GLU A 122 40.11 -23.01 -65.92
CA GLU A 122 39.79 -21.72 -65.28
C GLU A 122 38.34 -21.30 -65.51
N ARG A 123 37.81 -21.52 -66.72
CA ARG A 123 36.39 -21.29 -67.02
C ARG A 123 35.49 -22.21 -66.20
N ALA A 124 35.83 -23.49 -66.06
CA ALA A 124 35.05 -24.42 -65.25
C ALA A 124 35.07 -24.01 -63.77
N ASP A 125 36.23 -23.59 -63.26
CA ASP A 125 36.40 -23.08 -61.90
C ASP A 125 35.60 -21.80 -61.68
N LEU A 126 35.60 -20.87 -62.64
CA LEU A 126 34.80 -19.65 -62.58
C LEU A 126 33.29 -19.97 -62.57
N ILE A 127 32.83 -20.93 -63.37
CA ILE A 127 31.43 -21.39 -63.36
C ILE A 127 31.09 -22.02 -62.01
N ALA A 128 31.95 -22.90 -61.47
CA ALA A 128 31.74 -23.54 -60.17
C ALA A 128 31.70 -22.50 -59.04
N TRP A 129 32.61 -21.52 -59.07
CA TRP A 129 32.59 -20.40 -58.14
C TRP A 129 31.30 -19.58 -58.27
N ALA A 130 30.90 -19.21 -59.49
CA ALA A 130 29.72 -18.39 -59.75
C ALA A 130 28.43 -19.08 -59.27
N THR A 131 28.29 -20.37 -59.56
CA THR A 131 27.12 -21.15 -59.12
C THR A 131 27.03 -21.18 -57.59
N LYS A 132 28.15 -21.41 -56.89
CA LYS A 132 28.21 -21.36 -55.42
C LYS A 132 27.92 -19.97 -54.88
N ALA A 133 28.47 -18.92 -55.49
CA ALA A 133 28.27 -17.53 -55.08
C ALA A 133 26.81 -17.10 -55.24
N PHE A 134 26.16 -17.44 -56.36
CA PHE A 134 24.74 -17.16 -56.57
C PHE A 134 23.84 -17.95 -55.62
N ALA A 135 24.16 -19.21 -55.33
CA ALA A 135 23.43 -20.00 -54.34
C ALA A 135 23.53 -19.35 -52.95
N GLY A 136 24.74 -18.99 -52.50
CA GLY A 136 24.96 -18.29 -51.24
C GLY A 136 24.21 -16.95 -51.16
N ALA A 137 24.30 -16.12 -52.19
CA ALA A 137 23.60 -14.84 -52.24
C ALA A 137 22.07 -14.98 -52.21
N ARG A 138 21.51 -16.05 -52.79
CA ARG A 138 20.08 -16.37 -52.70
C ARG A 138 19.69 -16.82 -51.29
N GLU A 139 20.48 -17.67 -50.66
CA GLU A 139 20.24 -18.10 -49.29
C GLU A 139 20.30 -16.92 -48.31
N GLU A 140 21.26 -16.02 -48.47
CA GLU A 140 21.36 -14.80 -47.66
C GLU A 140 20.16 -13.87 -47.88
N ALA A 141 19.72 -13.69 -49.13
CA ALA A 141 18.53 -12.91 -49.43
C ALA A 141 17.28 -13.51 -48.77
N ALA A 142 17.09 -14.83 -48.86
CA ALA A 142 15.97 -15.52 -48.22
C ALA A 142 16.02 -15.43 -46.68
N LYS A 143 17.21 -15.57 -46.07
CA LYS A 143 17.39 -15.38 -44.63
C LYS A 143 17.10 -13.94 -44.20
N ALA A 144 17.51 -12.95 -45.00
CA ALA A 144 17.22 -11.55 -44.73
C ALA A 144 15.72 -11.24 -44.80
N GLU A 145 15.02 -11.81 -45.79
CA GLU A 145 13.58 -11.68 -45.93
C GLU A 145 12.83 -12.32 -44.76
N LEU A 146 13.21 -13.54 -44.35
CA LEU A 146 12.63 -14.20 -43.18
C LEU A 146 12.79 -13.35 -41.90
N ARG A 147 14.01 -12.84 -41.65
CA ARG A 147 14.27 -11.95 -40.51
C ARG A 147 13.45 -10.66 -40.56
N ALA A 148 13.25 -10.10 -41.77
CA ALA A 148 12.41 -8.92 -41.93
C ALA A 148 10.94 -9.22 -41.59
N GLN A 149 10.43 -10.38 -42.00
CA GLN A 149 9.08 -10.84 -41.66
C GLN A 149 8.93 -11.08 -40.15
N GLU A 150 9.91 -11.72 -39.51
CA GLU A 150 9.94 -11.92 -38.06
C GLU A 150 9.90 -10.59 -37.30
N LEU A 151 10.75 -9.64 -37.68
CA LEU A 151 10.79 -8.31 -37.06
C LEU A 151 9.47 -7.56 -37.22
N GLU A 152 8.84 -7.66 -38.39
CA GLU A 152 7.54 -7.03 -38.62
C GLU A 152 6.44 -7.69 -37.79
N ALA A 153 6.44 -9.02 -37.67
CA ALA A 153 5.52 -9.74 -36.79
C ALA A 153 5.71 -9.33 -35.32
N GLU A 154 6.95 -9.18 -34.86
CA GLU A 154 7.25 -8.68 -33.51
C GLU A 154 6.79 -7.24 -33.30
N ARG A 155 6.98 -6.35 -34.29
CA ARG A 155 6.48 -4.97 -34.24
C ARG A 155 4.97 -4.92 -34.12
N VAL A 156 4.25 -5.70 -34.93
CA VAL A 156 2.78 -5.79 -34.88
C VAL A 156 2.33 -6.30 -33.51
N ARG A 157 2.97 -7.35 -32.98
CA ARG A 157 2.68 -7.88 -31.63
C ARG A 157 2.92 -6.83 -30.54
N SER A 158 4.05 -6.13 -30.61
CA SER A 158 4.42 -5.08 -29.66
C SER A 158 3.40 -3.94 -29.70
N GLN A 159 3.02 -3.47 -30.89
CA GLN A 159 1.99 -2.44 -31.05
C GLN A 159 0.63 -2.88 -30.49
N ALA A 160 0.24 -4.14 -30.71
CA ALA A 160 -1.00 -4.69 -30.14
C ALA A 160 -0.97 -4.73 -28.60
N LEU A 161 0.18 -5.11 -28.01
CA LEU A 161 0.38 -5.09 -26.56
C LEU A 161 0.34 -3.67 -26.01
N HIS A 162 1.00 -2.71 -26.66
CA HIS A 162 0.97 -1.30 -26.26
C HIS A 162 -0.44 -0.73 -26.27
N ARG A 163 -1.21 -0.96 -27.34
CA ARG A 163 -2.63 -0.57 -27.40
C ARG A 163 -3.43 -1.15 -26.24
N ARG A 164 -3.28 -2.46 -25.99
CA ARG A 164 -3.97 -3.13 -24.88
C ARG A 164 -3.59 -2.55 -23.52
N LEU A 165 -2.31 -2.21 -23.31
CA LEU A 165 -1.87 -1.57 -22.08
C LEU A 165 -2.45 -0.16 -21.92
N ASP A 166 -2.56 0.60 -23.00
CA ASP A 166 -3.15 1.93 -22.99
C ASP A 166 -4.66 1.88 -22.73
N ASP A 167 -5.37 0.90 -23.30
CA ASP A 167 -6.79 0.64 -22.99
C ASP A 167 -6.99 0.33 -21.50
N LEU A 168 -6.13 -0.52 -20.92
CA LEU A 168 -6.19 -0.86 -19.49
C LEU A 168 -5.86 0.34 -18.60
N ARG A 169 -4.91 1.19 -19.00
CA ARG A 169 -4.60 2.43 -18.29
C ARG A 169 -5.77 3.40 -18.34
N ALA A 170 -6.40 3.55 -19.50
CA ALA A 170 -7.57 4.40 -19.66
C ALA A 170 -8.74 3.90 -18.80
N ALA A 171 -9.00 2.59 -18.80
CA ALA A 171 -10.03 1.98 -17.95
C ALA A 171 -9.78 2.23 -16.46
N ARG A 172 -8.55 1.98 -15.98
CA ARG A 172 -8.17 2.26 -14.58
C ARG A 172 -8.35 3.74 -14.23
N ASN A 173 -7.88 4.63 -15.10
CA ASN A 173 -8.00 6.07 -14.87
C ASN A 173 -9.48 6.51 -14.80
N ALA A 174 -10.36 5.91 -15.62
CA ALA A 174 -11.80 6.16 -15.56
C ALA A 174 -12.41 5.65 -14.25
N GLU A 175 -12.06 4.44 -13.81
CA GLU A 175 -12.50 3.89 -12.51
C GLU A 175 -12.04 4.77 -11.33
N ASP A 176 -10.79 5.24 -11.34
CA ASP A 176 -10.25 6.14 -10.33
C ASP A 176 -10.97 7.49 -10.33
N GLN A 177 -11.28 8.04 -11.52
CA GLN A 177 -12.07 9.26 -11.64
C GLN A 177 -13.49 9.08 -11.10
N GLU A 178 -14.16 7.97 -11.41
CA GLU A 178 -15.49 7.66 -10.87
C GLU A 178 -15.45 7.52 -9.35
N ARG A 179 -14.43 6.87 -8.79
CA ARG A 179 -14.25 6.76 -7.34
C ARG A 179 -14.10 8.13 -6.69
N LEU A 180 -13.22 8.97 -7.23
CA LEU A 180 -13.02 10.34 -6.73
C LEU A 180 -14.30 11.17 -6.82
N GLN A 181 -15.08 11.03 -7.89
CA GLN A 181 -16.38 11.71 -8.02
C GLN A 181 -17.38 11.22 -6.97
N ARG A 182 -17.46 9.91 -6.70
CA ARG A 182 -18.34 9.35 -5.67
C ARG A 182 -17.92 9.79 -4.26
N GLU A 183 -16.62 9.80 -3.97
CA GLU A 183 -16.07 10.28 -2.70
C GLU A 183 -16.39 11.78 -2.51
N ALA A 184 -16.19 12.60 -3.54
CA ALA A 184 -16.55 14.02 -3.50
C ALA A 184 -18.06 14.26 -3.31
N GLN A 185 -18.92 13.48 -3.98
CA GLN A 185 -20.37 13.55 -3.78
C GLN A 185 -20.77 13.13 -2.36
N ALA A 186 -20.17 12.08 -1.82
CA ALA A 186 -20.42 11.65 -0.45
C ALA A 186 -20.01 12.73 0.55
N GLU A 187 -18.85 13.37 0.36
CA GLU A 187 -18.42 14.49 1.22
C GLU A 187 -19.41 15.67 1.18
N VAL A 188 -19.93 16.02 0.00
CA VAL A 188 -20.94 17.08 -0.12
C VAL A 188 -22.21 16.70 0.64
N LEU A 189 -22.72 15.48 0.46
CA LEU A 189 -23.90 14.99 1.17
C LEU A 189 -23.70 14.95 2.69
N GLU A 190 -22.52 14.54 3.15
CA GLU A 190 -22.19 14.56 4.59
C GLU A 190 -22.16 15.99 5.15
N ARG A 191 -21.56 16.94 4.42
CA ARG A 191 -21.55 18.35 4.80
C ARG A 191 -22.97 18.91 4.88
N GLU A 192 -23.79 18.66 3.87
CA GLU A 192 -25.20 19.07 3.86
C GLU A 192 -26.00 18.45 5.01
N ALA A 193 -25.77 17.17 5.33
CA ALA A 193 -26.42 16.49 6.44
C ALA A 193 -25.99 17.06 7.81
N VAL A 194 -24.71 17.37 7.99
CA VAL A 194 -24.19 18.04 9.19
C VAL A 194 -24.77 19.44 9.33
N GLU A 195 -24.81 20.22 8.26
CA GLU A 195 -25.43 21.55 8.25
C GLU A 195 -26.93 21.49 8.53
N ALA A 196 -27.66 20.53 7.96
CA ALA A 196 -29.08 20.31 8.25
C ALA A 196 -29.31 19.93 9.72
N ARG A 197 -28.46 19.06 10.28
CA ARG A 197 -28.51 18.67 11.70
C ARG A 197 -28.23 19.86 12.61
N ASN A 198 -27.24 20.68 12.28
CA ASN A 198 -26.91 21.90 13.02
C ASN A 198 -28.09 22.89 12.99
N ARG A 199 -28.67 23.13 11.81
CA ARG A 199 -29.88 23.97 11.65
C ARG A 199 -31.06 23.44 12.47
N ALA A 200 -31.29 22.12 12.46
CA ALA A 200 -32.35 21.50 13.26
C ALA A 200 -32.11 21.63 14.77
N ALA A 201 -30.86 21.47 15.22
CA ALA A 201 -30.46 21.63 16.62
C ALA A 201 -30.63 23.08 17.09
N GLU A 202 -30.22 24.06 16.28
CA GLU A 202 -30.44 25.48 16.56
C GLU A 202 -31.93 25.81 16.63
N ALA A 203 -32.74 25.32 15.69
CA ALA A 203 -34.19 25.51 15.72
C ALA A 203 -34.81 24.89 16.98
N ALA A 204 -34.38 23.70 17.39
CA ALA A 204 -34.82 23.07 18.63
C ALA A 204 -34.40 23.87 19.87
N GLN A 205 -33.17 24.40 19.89
CA GLN A 205 -32.70 25.25 20.99
C GLN A 205 -33.50 26.54 21.08
N ARG A 206 -33.80 27.19 19.95
CA ARG A 206 -34.68 28.39 19.91
C ARG A 206 -36.05 28.07 20.47
N ARG A 207 -36.68 26.95 20.05
CA ARG A 207 -37.97 26.50 20.59
C ARG A 207 -37.92 26.26 22.10
N ARG A 208 -36.85 25.64 22.61
CA ARG A 208 -36.64 25.42 24.05
C ARG A 208 -36.52 26.73 24.82
N ARG A 209 -35.74 27.70 24.31
CA ARG A 209 -35.60 29.03 24.95
C ARG A 209 -36.95 29.73 25.07
N VAL A 210 -37.72 29.80 23.98
CA VAL A 210 -39.06 30.39 23.98
C VAL A 210 -39.99 29.67 24.97
N ALA A 211 -39.93 28.34 25.05
CA ALA A 211 -40.74 27.58 26.00
C ALA A 211 -40.35 27.86 27.47
N VAL A 212 -39.05 27.97 27.76
CA VAL A 212 -38.53 28.31 29.10
C VAL A 212 -38.95 29.72 29.50
N GLU A 213 -38.83 30.70 28.59
CA GLU A 213 -39.28 32.08 28.82
C GLU A 213 -40.78 32.13 29.14
N ARG A 214 -41.61 31.42 28.37
CA ARG A 214 -43.06 31.31 28.64
C ARG A 214 -43.35 30.68 30.00
N PHE A 215 -42.61 29.64 30.38
CA PHE A 215 -42.77 29.01 31.69
C PHE A 215 -42.40 29.96 32.84
N HIS A 216 -41.33 30.75 32.69
CA HIS A 216 -40.95 31.76 33.67
C HIS A 216 -41.99 32.86 33.81
N GLN A 217 -42.58 33.33 32.70
CA GLN A 217 -43.67 34.30 32.70
C GLN A 217 -44.89 33.76 33.47
N GLN A 218 -45.35 32.56 33.12
CA GLN A 218 -46.47 31.90 33.81
C GLN A 218 -46.20 31.71 35.31
N ARG A 219 -44.97 31.31 35.68
CA ARG A 219 -44.59 31.15 37.09
C ARG A 219 -44.57 32.48 37.83
N ALA A 220 -44.11 33.56 37.20
CA ALA A 220 -44.11 34.89 37.79
C ALA A 220 -45.54 35.42 37.99
N GLU A 221 -46.43 35.20 37.03
CA GLU A 221 -47.85 35.54 37.14
C GLU A 221 -48.54 34.75 38.25
N ALA A 222 -48.34 33.43 38.30
CA ALA A 222 -48.89 32.60 39.38
C ALA A 222 -48.33 32.98 40.76
N ALA A 223 -47.06 33.40 40.84
CA ALA A 223 -46.48 33.89 42.09
C ALA A 223 -47.11 35.23 42.53
N ARG A 224 -47.40 36.14 41.59
CA ARG A 224 -48.13 37.39 41.88
C ARG A 224 -49.54 37.10 42.39
N GLN A 225 -50.29 36.22 41.73
CA GLN A 225 -51.63 35.82 42.17
C GLN A 225 -51.61 35.24 43.59
N ARG A 226 -50.64 34.35 43.90
CA ARG A 226 -50.48 33.82 45.27
C ARG A 226 -50.14 34.89 46.29
N GLN A 227 -49.33 35.88 45.94
CA GLN A 227 -49.03 37.00 46.84
C GLN A 227 -50.27 37.85 47.12
N GLU A 228 -51.10 38.10 46.11
CA GLU A 228 -52.38 38.81 46.26
C GLU A 228 -53.36 38.03 47.14
N GLU A 229 -53.49 36.71 46.94
CA GLU A 229 -54.31 35.82 47.78
C GLU A 229 -53.84 35.80 49.23
N LEU A 230 -52.53 35.70 49.46
CA LEU A 230 -51.95 35.74 50.82
C LEU A 230 -52.18 37.09 51.49
N ALA A 231 -52.06 38.20 50.75
CA ALA A 231 -52.36 39.53 51.27
C ALA A 231 -53.84 39.69 51.65
N ALA A 232 -54.75 39.18 50.82
CA ALA A 232 -56.18 39.19 51.10
C ALA A 232 -56.54 38.32 52.32
N ALA A 233 -55.93 37.13 52.44
CA ALA A 233 -56.11 36.25 53.60
C ALA A 233 -55.56 36.87 54.89
N ALA A 234 -54.41 37.55 54.82
CA ALA A 234 -53.83 38.26 55.96
C ALA A 234 -54.73 39.42 56.43
N ALA A 235 -55.31 40.18 55.51
CA ALA A 235 -56.26 41.25 55.83
C ALA A 235 -57.51 40.71 56.54
N ALA A 236 -58.10 39.62 56.05
CA ALA A 236 -59.25 38.97 56.68
C ALA A 236 -58.94 38.43 58.10
N ALA A 237 -57.73 37.88 58.30
CA ALA A 237 -57.28 37.40 59.61
C ALA A 237 -57.00 38.56 60.61
N GLU A 238 -56.60 39.74 60.12
CA GLU A 238 -56.44 40.94 60.94
C GLU A 238 -57.80 41.42 61.49
N GLU A 239 -58.84 41.45 60.64
CA GLU A 239 -60.20 41.81 61.04
C GLU A 239 -60.77 40.86 62.09
N GLN A 240 -60.61 39.54 61.91
CA GLN A 240 -61.02 38.55 62.90
C GLN A 240 -60.27 38.68 64.24
N ARG A 241 -59.00 39.08 64.21
CA ARG A 241 -58.23 39.34 65.45
C ARG A 241 -58.75 40.59 66.18
N GLN A 242 -59.20 41.61 65.46
CA GLN A 242 -59.75 42.81 66.07
C GLN A 242 -61.11 42.56 66.76
N THR A 243 -61.99 41.75 66.17
CA THR A 243 -63.26 41.38 66.79
C THR A 243 -63.05 40.55 68.06
N GLN A 244 -62.16 39.54 68.01
CA GLN A 244 -61.82 38.72 69.17
C GLN A 244 -61.15 39.54 70.31
N ARG A 245 -60.36 40.57 69.98
CA ARG A 245 -59.78 41.47 71.00
C ARG A 245 -60.86 42.24 71.76
N ARG A 246 -61.93 42.68 71.10
CA ARG A 246 -63.05 43.38 71.76
C ARG A 246 -63.80 42.46 72.72
N GLU A 247 -64.13 41.24 72.30
CA GLU A 247 -64.82 40.26 73.15
C GLU A 247 -63.95 39.79 74.33
N ASN A 248 -62.63 39.64 74.14
CA ASN A 248 -61.73 39.24 75.21
C ASN A 248 -61.52 40.34 76.26
N LEU A 249 -61.56 41.62 75.90
CA LEU A 249 -61.47 42.73 76.85
C LEU A 249 -62.57 42.68 77.92
N GLU A 250 -63.80 42.34 77.52
CA GLU A 250 -64.94 42.21 78.44
C GLU A 250 -64.81 40.99 79.38
N ARG A 251 -64.28 39.86 78.88
CA ARG A 251 -64.04 38.67 79.72
C ARG A 251 -62.90 38.88 80.71
N VAL A 252 -61.84 39.61 80.31
CA VAL A 252 -60.70 39.91 81.17
C VAL A 252 -61.11 40.88 82.28
N SER A 253 -61.86 41.95 81.95
CA SER A 253 -62.34 42.92 82.95
C SER A 253 -63.27 42.27 84.00
N TYR A 254 -64.11 41.32 83.60
CA TYR A 254 -64.94 40.54 84.54
C TYR A 254 -64.10 39.61 85.45
N ARG A 255 -63.05 38.97 84.93
CA ARG A 255 -62.15 38.12 85.73
C ARG A 255 -61.36 38.92 86.75
N ASP A 256 -60.87 40.10 86.37
CA ASP A 256 -60.11 40.96 87.26
C ASP A 256 -60.99 41.51 88.40
N SER A 257 -62.24 41.89 88.14
CA SER A 257 -63.18 42.32 89.19
C SER A 257 -63.48 41.19 90.19
N LYS A 258 -63.69 39.96 89.71
CA LYS A 258 -63.87 38.77 90.58
C LYS A 258 -62.62 38.43 91.39
N ARG A 259 -61.43 38.62 90.82
CA ARG A 259 -60.15 38.40 91.51
C ARG A 259 -59.95 39.42 92.65
N LEU A 260 -60.25 40.69 92.41
CA LEU A 260 -60.21 41.74 93.42
C LEU A 260 -61.16 41.43 94.60
N GLN A 261 -62.42 41.05 94.32
CA GLN A 261 -63.38 40.64 95.35
C GLN A 261 -62.87 39.46 96.22
N LYS A 262 -62.22 38.46 95.62
CA LYS A 262 -61.64 37.33 96.36
C LYS A 262 -60.46 37.75 97.24
N LEU A 263 -59.61 38.67 96.76
CA LEU A 263 -58.47 39.17 97.53
C LEU A 263 -58.91 39.99 98.74
N ASP A 264 -59.95 40.81 98.60
CA ASP A 264 -60.49 41.59 99.71
C ASP A 264 -61.17 40.69 100.75
N ALA A 265 -61.95 39.68 100.31
CA ALA A 265 -62.52 38.68 101.22
C ALA A 265 -61.44 37.88 101.99
N LEU A 266 -60.32 37.54 101.34
CA LEU A 266 -59.18 36.90 101.99
C LEU A 266 -58.49 37.82 103.02
N ARG A 267 -58.37 39.12 102.73
CA ARG A 267 -57.81 40.10 103.67
C ARG A 267 -58.68 40.24 104.91
N GLU A 268 -60.00 40.34 104.75
CA GLU A 268 -60.93 40.40 105.89
C GLU A 268 -60.88 39.14 106.75
N MET A 269 -60.81 37.95 106.13
CA MET A 269 -60.69 36.69 106.84
C MET A 269 -59.38 36.59 107.63
N LYS A 270 -58.26 37.00 107.02
CA LYS A 270 -56.95 37.07 107.71
C LYS A 270 -56.97 38.05 108.87
N TRP A 271 -57.53 39.24 108.69
CA TRP A 271 -57.65 40.22 109.77
C TRP A 271 -58.44 39.68 110.96
N LYS A 272 -59.58 39.03 110.71
CA LYS A 272 -60.39 38.40 111.79
C LYS A 272 -59.64 37.24 112.46
N ALA A 273 -58.87 36.46 111.70
CA ALA A 273 -58.05 35.38 112.26
C ALA A 273 -56.90 35.91 113.12
N GLU A 274 -56.22 36.98 112.70
CA GLU A 274 -55.14 37.61 113.49
C GLU A 274 -55.65 38.19 114.82
N GLN A 275 -56.85 38.78 114.84
CA GLN A 275 -57.46 39.27 116.08
C GLN A 275 -57.81 38.12 117.05
N ARG A 276 -58.29 36.99 116.52
CA ARG A 276 -58.53 35.77 117.32
C ARG A 276 -57.23 35.15 117.83
N GLU A 277 -56.18 35.13 117.02
CA GLU A 277 -54.90 34.56 117.45
C GLU A 277 -54.19 35.48 118.46
N ARG A 278 -54.29 36.81 118.32
CA ARG A 278 -53.78 37.74 119.34
C ARG A 278 -54.45 37.54 120.70
N THR A 279 -55.78 37.48 120.72
CA THR A 279 -56.52 37.22 121.98
C THR A 279 -56.20 35.86 122.58
N ARG A 280 -55.99 34.82 121.75
CA ARG A 280 -55.55 33.50 122.20
C ARG A 280 -54.11 33.52 122.75
N LEU A 281 -53.18 34.17 122.07
CA LEU A 281 -51.77 34.26 122.49
C LEU A 281 -51.62 35.08 123.77
N GLU A 282 -52.39 36.15 123.95
CA GLU A 282 -52.44 36.89 125.22
C GLU A 282 -52.95 36.02 126.38
N ALA A 283 -53.95 35.17 126.13
CA ALA A 283 -54.43 34.21 127.12
C ALA A 283 -53.39 33.14 127.46
N ILE A 284 -52.72 32.58 126.44
CA ILE A 284 -51.63 31.59 126.63
C ILE A 284 -50.44 32.24 127.35
N ALA A 285 -50.07 33.48 127.03
CA ALA A 285 -48.98 34.20 127.68
C ALA A 285 -49.28 34.44 129.18
N ARG A 286 -50.53 34.78 129.55
CA ARG A 286 -50.93 34.87 130.96
C ARG A 286 -50.81 33.54 131.68
N ILE A 287 -51.22 32.44 131.05
CA ILE A 287 -51.12 31.09 131.64
C ILE A 287 -49.66 30.67 131.76
N ALA A 288 -48.84 30.89 130.73
CA ALA A 288 -47.42 30.55 130.72
C ALA A 288 -46.64 31.32 131.82
N ALA A 289 -46.99 32.58 132.10
CA ALA A 289 -46.40 33.35 133.19
C ALA A 289 -46.78 32.84 134.59
N SER A 290 -47.88 32.11 134.75
CA SER A 290 -48.32 31.57 136.05
C SER A 290 -47.64 30.25 136.46
N VAL A 291 -46.79 29.67 135.61
CA VAL A 291 -46.19 28.34 135.84
C VAL A 291 -44.71 28.47 136.26
N PRO A 292 -44.28 27.83 137.37
CA PRO A 292 -42.98 28.06 138.01
C PRO A 292 -41.71 27.63 137.23
N TYR A 293 -41.83 27.01 136.05
CA TYR A 293 -40.71 26.53 135.23
C TYR A 293 -40.69 27.11 133.80
N ALA A 294 -41.40 28.23 133.58
CA ALA A 294 -41.54 28.86 132.26
C ALA A 294 -40.21 29.24 131.59
N GLU A 295 -39.19 29.63 132.36
CA GLU A 295 -37.89 30.07 131.82
C GLU A 295 -37.08 28.93 131.19
N ALA A 296 -37.23 27.69 131.69
CA ALA A 296 -36.42 26.55 131.25
C ALA A 296 -36.80 26.00 129.86
N ILE A 297 -38.07 26.16 129.45
CA ILE A 297 -38.59 25.63 128.18
C ILE A 297 -38.23 26.54 127.00
N ALA A 298 -38.05 27.85 127.22
CA ALA A 298 -37.78 28.82 126.17
C ALA A 298 -36.42 28.59 125.45
N GLN A 299 -35.51 27.80 126.02
CA GLN A 299 -34.11 27.72 125.57
C GLN A 299 -33.71 26.45 124.79
N ALA A 300 -34.61 25.48 124.54
CA ALA A 300 -34.25 24.21 123.88
C ALA A 300 -34.50 24.18 122.35
N LYS A 301 -33.53 23.75 121.52
CA LYS A 301 -33.66 23.53 120.06
C LYS A 301 -33.02 22.19 119.61
N ALA A 302 -33.71 21.42 118.74
CA ALA A 302 -33.22 20.19 118.08
C ALA A 302 -33.44 20.27 116.54
N ASP A 303 -32.51 19.72 115.75
CA ASP A 303 -32.41 19.91 114.28
C ASP A 303 -32.66 18.58 113.50
N LEU A 304 -33.54 18.59 112.49
CA LEU A 304 -34.28 17.42 111.96
C LEU A 304 -33.99 17.06 110.48
N LEU A 305 -32.95 17.59 109.84
CA LEU A 305 -32.80 17.53 108.37
C LEU A 305 -31.52 16.80 107.87
N LYS A 306 -31.46 15.45 107.93
CA LYS A 306 -30.44 14.64 107.21
C LYS A 306 -31.07 13.60 106.25
N PRO A 307 -30.75 13.60 104.94
CA PRO A 307 -31.29 12.64 103.94
C PRO A 307 -30.51 11.30 103.86
N THR A 308 -31.21 10.24 103.43
CA THR A 308 -30.79 8.81 103.51
C THR A 308 -30.31 8.17 102.19
N ALA A 309 -29.56 7.07 102.31
CA ALA A 309 -28.65 6.47 101.32
C ALA A 309 -29.23 5.87 100.02
N ALA A 310 -30.56 5.83 99.83
CA ALA A 310 -31.17 5.22 98.64
C ALA A 310 -31.02 6.06 97.36
N VAL A 311 -30.74 7.38 97.49
CA VAL A 311 -30.65 8.32 96.36
C VAL A 311 -29.25 8.32 95.71
N ALA A 312 -28.24 7.68 96.33
CA ALA A 312 -26.85 7.78 95.89
C ALA A 312 -26.41 6.78 94.79
N ASN A 313 -27.19 5.74 94.45
CA ASN A 313 -26.67 4.55 93.73
C ASN A 313 -27.31 4.21 92.36
N ALA A 314 -27.97 5.14 91.65
CA ALA A 314 -28.57 4.84 90.34
C ALA A 314 -27.87 5.60 89.19
N ILE A 315 -26.95 4.94 88.48
CA ILE A 315 -26.34 5.39 87.20
C ILE A 315 -26.41 4.21 86.22
N PHE A 316 -26.96 4.42 85.02
CA PHE A 316 -27.21 3.41 83.97
C PHE A 316 -26.59 3.87 82.64
N ASP A 317 -25.66 3.10 82.08
CA ASP A 317 -24.89 3.40 80.84
C ASP A 317 -25.46 2.72 79.59
N GLY A 318 -25.42 3.42 78.44
CA GLY A 318 -26.15 3.11 77.20
C GLY A 318 -25.43 2.28 76.13
N GLU A 319 -24.46 1.42 76.47
CA GLU A 319 -23.65 0.69 75.46
C GLU A 319 -24.04 -0.78 75.20
N SER A 320 -25.10 -1.31 75.81
CA SER A 320 -25.37 -2.77 75.81
C SER A 320 -26.27 -3.33 74.70
N PHE A 321 -26.65 -2.55 73.67
CA PHE A 321 -27.57 -3.03 72.61
C PHE A 321 -26.87 -3.69 71.40
N ARG A 322 -25.54 -3.84 71.38
CA ARG A 322 -24.79 -4.34 70.21
C ARG A 322 -23.80 -5.46 70.52
N GLN A 323 -24.22 -6.52 71.21
CA GLN A 323 -23.41 -7.74 71.31
C GLN A 323 -24.28 -8.98 71.25
N ASN A 324 -24.52 -9.49 70.03
CA ASN A 324 -25.01 -10.85 69.82
C ASN A 324 -24.00 -11.58 68.90
N PRO A 325 -23.05 -12.38 69.44
CA PRO A 325 -21.87 -12.87 68.72
C PRO A 325 -22.15 -13.95 67.65
N HIS A 326 -23.39 -14.45 67.54
CA HIS A 326 -23.75 -15.54 66.62
C HIS A 326 -24.52 -15.10 65.36
N SER A 327 -24.60 -13.78 65.09
CA SER A 327 -25.34 -13.23 63.94
C SER A 327 -24.46 -12.74 62.78
N ILE A 328 -23.18 -13.15 62.72
CA ILE A 328 -22.31 -12.83 61.58
C ILE A 328 -22.74 -13.68 60.38
N VAL A 329 -23.71 -13.18 59.62
CA VAL A 329 -24.01 -13.69 58.28
C VAL A 329 -22.77 -13.39 57.43
N GLN A 330 -21.92 -14.40 57.20
CA GLN A 330 -20.83 -14.33 56.22
C GLN A 330 -21.43 -14.35 54.80
N GLY A 331 -22.16 -13.32 54.44
CA GLY A 331 -22.70 -13.09 53.11
C GLY A 331 -21.84 -12.10 52.34
N PHE A 332 -21.73 -12.29 51.02
CA PHE A 332 -21.24 -11.22 50.15
C PHE A 332 -22.36 -10.18 50.00
N SER A 333 -22.12 -8.93 50.41
CA SER A 333 -23.01 -7.82 50.09
C SER A 333 -23.05 -7.61 48.57
N ASP A 334 -24.20 -7.21 48.00
CA ASP A 334 -24.34 -6.87 46.58
C ASP A 334 -23.26 -5.90 46.10
N LYS A 335 -22.88 -4.93 46.94
CA LYS A 335 -21.79 -4.00 46.63
C LYS A 335 -20.45 -4.71 46.40
N LYS A 336 -20.20 -5.80 47.12
CA LYS A 336 -18.98 -6.61 47.02
C LYS A 336 -19.04 -7.55 45.81
N LEU A 337 -20.20 -8.13 45.48
CA LEU A 337 -20.41 -8.92 44.26
C LEU A 337 -20.23 -8.06 42.99
N PHE A 338 -20.89 -6.89 42.94
CA PHE A 338 -20.73 -5.92 41.87
C PHE A 338 -19.44 -5.09 41.98
N SER A 339 -18.48 -5.47 42.83
CA SER A 339 -17.12 -4.92 42.73
C SER A 339 -16.26 -5.73 41.76
N ASP A 340 -16.58 -7.02 41.55
CA ASP A 340 -15.87 -7.87 40.61
C ASP A 340 -16.33 -7.59 39.17
N LYS A 341 -15.38 -7.23 38.31
CA LYS A 341 -15.64 -6.98 36.88
C LYS A 341 -16.13 -8.25 36.20
N ARG A 342 -15.64 -9.44 36.57
CA ARG A 342 -16.07 -10.72 35.99
C ARG A 342 -17.56 -10.96 36.24
N PHE A 343 -18.00 -10.68 37.46
CA PHE A 343 -19.41 -10.80 37.83
C PHE A 343 -20.28 -9.80 37.04
N LYS A 344 -19.84 -8.54 36.87
CA LYS A 344 -20.56 -7.56 36.02
C LYS A 344 -20.69 -8.00 34.58
N LEU A 345 -19.62 -8.51 33.98
CA LEU A 345 -19.63 -8.99 32.61
C LEU A 345 -20.53 -10.23 32.46
N GLY A 346 -20.42 -11.19 33.38
CA GLY A 346 -21.30 -12.37 33.40
C GLY A 346 -22.76 -11.99 33.53
N TYR A 347 -23.10 -11.07 34.44
CA TYR A 347 -24.45 -10.56 34.62
C TYR A 347 -24.96 -9.85 33.35
N ALA A 348 -24.14 -9.02 32.71
CA ALA A 348 -24.50 -8.33 31.47
C ALA A 348 -24.70 -9.29 30.28
N LEU A 349 -23.88 -10.34 30.18
CA LEU A 349 -24.03 -11.37 29.14
C LEU A 349 -25.27 -12.24 29.38
N HIS A 350 -25.62 -12.47 30.65
CA HIS A 350 -26.83 -13.20 31.02
C HIS A 350 -28.10 -12.37 30.77
N SER A 351 -28.11 -11.09 31.14
CA SER A 351 -29.23 -10.19 30.83
C SER A 351 -29.42 -9.95 29.33
N ALA A 352 -28.34 -10.05 28.54
CA ALA A 352 -28.39 -10.01 27.08
C ALA A 352 -28.77 -11.37 26.43
N GLY A 353 -28.97 -12.44 27.21
CA GLY A 353 -29.40 -13.76 26.72
C GLY A 353 -28.33 -14.58 25.97
N VAL A 354 -27.08 -14.11 25.95
CA VAL A 354 -25.96 -14.75 25.20
C VAL A 354 -25.01 -15.56 26.09
N SER A 355 -25.35 -15.74 27.37
CA SER A 355 -24.51 -16.39 28.38
C SER A 355 -24.13 -17.84 28.08
N HIS A 356 -24.93 -18.55 27.27
CA HIS A 356 -24.66 -19.95 26.90
C HIS A 356 -23.71 -20.10 25.70
N SER A 357 -23.28 -19.01 25.07
CA SER A 357 -22.35 -19.07 23.93
C SER A 357 -20.92 -19.35 24.38
N ALA A 358 -20.18 -20.14 23.59
CA ALA A 358 -18.76 -20.40 23.84
C ALA A 358 -17.91 -19.11 23.85
N ALA A 359 -18.32 -18.10 23.08
CA ALA A 359 -17.70 -16.78 23.05
C ALA A 359 -17.89 -16.02 24.38
N ALA A 360 -19.09 -16.03 24.96
CA ALA A 360 -19.36 -15.43 26.27
C ALA A 360 -18.55 -16.11 27.38
N ALA A 361 -18.47 -17.45 27.36
CA ALA A 361 -17.67 -18.20 28.32
C ALA A 361 -16.17 -17.86 28.23
N SER A 362 -15.65 -17.73 27.00
CA SER A 362 -14.26 -17.30 26.75
C SER A 362 -14.00 -15.87 27.25
N ALA A 363 -14.91 -14.94 26.97
CA ALA A 363 -14.78 -13.53 27.37
C ALA A 363 -14.72 -13.34 28.90
N VAL A 364 -15.56 -14.06 29.65
CA VAL A 364 -15.53 -14.03 31.13
C VAL A 364 -14.23 -14.64 31.66
N ARG A 365 -13.71 -15.70 31.02
CA ARG A 365 -12.47 -16.38 31.42
C ARG A 365 -11.23 -15.51 31.21
N ILE A 366 -11.18 -14.79 30.10
CA ILE A 366 -10.04 -13.91 29.74
C ILE A 366 -10.01 -12.66 30.62
N MET A 367 -11.16 -12.19 31.11
CA MET A 367 -11.19 -10.96 31.89
C MET A 367 -10.47 -11.14 33.23
N CYS A 368 -9.39 -10.41 33.47
CA CYS A 368 -8.67 -10.44 34.74
C CYS A 368 -9.39 -9.60 35.82
N PRO A 369 -9.47 -10.07 37.08
CA PRO A 369 -9.99 -9.25 38.17
C PRO A 369 -9.08 -8.04 38.37
N SER A 370 -9.67 -6.90 38.72
CA SER A 370 -8.92 -5.67 38.96
C SER A 370 -8.04 -5.85 40.19
N SER A 371 -6.72 -6.00 40.01
CA SER A 371 -5.80 -5.91 41.14
C SER A 371 -5.89 -4.51 41.71
N LYS A 372 -6.18 -4.40 43.00
CA LYS A 372 -5.95 -3.14 43.71
C LYS A 372 -4.45 -2.86 43.61
N ARG A 373 -4.06 -1.73 43.02
CA ARG A 373 -2.66 -1.27 43.10
C ARG A 373 -2.31 -1.18 44.59
N PRO A 374 -1.24 -1.81 45.07
CA PRO A 374 -0.74 -1.50 46.40
C PRO A 374 -0.37 -0.02 46.42
N TYR A 375 -0.77 0.64 47.50
CA TYR A 375 -0.76 2.09 47.72
C TYR A 375 0.50 2.80 47.22
N ALA A 376 0.30 3.97 46.60
CA ALA A 376 1.32 5.01 46.43
C ALA A 376 1.27 5.97 47.62
#